data_AF-A0A536XKB6-F1
#
_entry.id   AF-A0A536XKB6-F1
#
_cell.length_a   1.000
_cell.length_b   1.000
_cell.length_c   1.000
_cell.angle_alpha   90.00
_cell.angle_beta   90.00
_cell.angle_gamma   90.00
#
_symmetry.space_group_name_H-M   'P 1'
#
loop_
_entity.id
_entity.type
_entity.pdbx_description
1 polymer ?
#
loop_
_entity_poly.entity_id
_entity_poly.type
_entity_poly.pdbx_seq_one_letter_code
_entity_poly.pdbx_strand_id
1 'polypeptide(L)'
;MRQTARALILCGIAAAAGSVLAAGAVNVNFVNATAFSDTGVNTWDKQANLDTIAKHLQSLGQRYLGGDQVLKVDVLDVDLAGENRISRRRGNELRIARGGADWPRMTLRYSLEANGAVLQSGEETIKDMDYLHHVAKYGSSDPLRHEKQMLDDWFKARFVEHQPAEK
;
A
#
# COMPACT_ATOMS: atom_id res chain seq x y z
N MET A 1 28.82 -65.38 -26.45
CA MET A 1 27.41 -65.36 -25.99
C MET A 1 27.39 -64.71 -24.61
N ARG A 2 27.41 -63.37 -24.48
CA ARG A 2 26.28 -62.46 -24.23
C ARG A 2 25.20 -62.97 -23.25
N GLN A 3 25.29 -62.57 -21.98
CA GLN A 3 24.16 -62.42 -21.02
C GLN A 3 24.51 -61.26 -20.06
N THR A 4 24.25 -59.99 -20.44
CA THR A 4 23.08 -59.15 -20.06
C THR A 4 22.94 -58.87 -18.55
N ALA A 5 23.54 -57.76 -18.11
CA ALA A 5 23.12 -56.99 -16.94
C ALA A 5 21.93 -56.09 -17.29
N ARG A 6 21.02 -55.82 -16.33
CA ARG A 6 20.09 -54.67 -16.25
C ARG A 6 19.31 -54.76 -14.92
N ALA A 7 19.74 -54.06 -13.87
CA ALA A 7 19.36 -52.69 -13.53
C ALA A 7 17.91 -52.60 -12.97
N LEU A 8 17.80 -52.71 -11.65
CA LEU A 8 16.60 -52.35 -10.88
C LEU A 8 16.51 -50.82 -10.80
N ILE A 9 15.51 -50.24 -11.44
CA ILE A 9 15.18 -48.81 -11.33
C ILE A 9 14.25 -48.65 -10.14
N LEU A 10 14.75 -48.06 -9.05
CA LEU A 10 13.93 -47.59 -7.93
C LEU A 10 13.43 -46.18 -8.29
N CYS A 11 12.15 -46.05 -8.63
CA CYS A 11 11.50 -44.75 -8.78
C CYS A 11 11.38 -44.07 -7.40
N GLY A 12 12.29 -43.14 -7.11
CA GLY A 12 12.13 -42.21 -5.99
C GLY A 12 11.06 -41.17 -6.32
N ILE A 13 9.90 -41.23 -5.64
CA ILE A 13 8.93 -40.15 -5.65
C ILE A 13 9.49 -39.05 -4.75
N ALA A 14 10.13 -38.05 -5.35
CA ALA A 14 10.46 -36.82 -4.66
C ALA A 14 9.17 -36.01 -4.46
N ALA A 15 8.58 -36.11 -3.27
CA ALA A 15 7.53 -35.20 -2.85
C ALA A 15 8.17 -33.81 -2.65
N ALA A 16 8.04 -32.93 -3.65
CA ALA A 16 8.33 -31.53 -3.47
C ALA A 16 7.31 -30.95 -2.49
N ALA A 17 7.68 -30.88 -1.21
CA ALA A 17 6.98 -30.06 -0.24
C ALA A 17 7.16 -28.61 -0.68
N GLY A 18 6.18 -28.08 -1.42
CA GLY A 18 6.11 -26.66 -1.69
C GLY A 18 5.96 -25.95 -0.36
N SER A 19 7.01 -25.28 0.10
CA SER A 19 6.89 -24.33 1.20
C SER A 19 5.85 -23.31 0.77
N VAL A 20 4.69 -23.28 1.45
CA VAL A 20 3.84 -22.10 1.43
C VAL A 20 4.71 -21.02 2.04
N LEU A 21 5.34 -20.20 1.19
CA LEU A 21 5.95 -18.97 1.64
C LEU A 21 4.81 -18.20 2.30
N ALA A 22 4.94 -17.95 3.61
CA ALA A 22 4.05 -17.03 4.29
C ALA A 22 4.03 -15.72 3.49
N ALA A 23 2.92 -15.00 3.52
CA ALA A 23 2.89 -13.66 2.93
C ALA A 23 3.50 -12.68 3.94
N GLY A 24 4.27 -11.69 3.47
CA GLY A 24 4.83 -10.69 4.38
C GLY A 24 3.73 -9.86 5.06
N ALA A 25 4.04 -9.35 6.25
CA ALA A 25 3.09 -8.63 7.09
C ALA A 25 3.31 -7.12 7.03
N VAL A 26 2.23 -6.33 7.18
CA VAL A 26 2.31 -4.87 7.34
C VAL A 26 1.60 -4.46 8.61
N ASN A 27 2.33 -3.81 9.51
CA ASN A 27 1.82 -3.25 10.75
C ASN A 27 1.66 -1.75 10.57
N VAL A 28 0.42 -1.27 10.63
CA VAL A 28 0.07 0.14 10.43
C VAL A 28 -0.27 0.76 11.77
N ASN A 29 0.31 1.91 12.06
CA ASN A 29 0.07 2.71 13.25
C ASN A 29 -0.26 4.16 12.84
N PHE A 30 -1.36 4.71 13.33
CA PHE A 30 -1.75 6.09 13.04
C PHE A 30 -1.31 7.00 14.19
N VAL A 31 -0.26 7.78 13.96
CA VAL A 31 0.36 8.63 14.99
C VAL A 31 -0.43 9.93 15.11
N ASN A 32 -1.02 10.18 16.29
CA ASN A 32 -1.79 11.40 16.56
C ASN A 32 -2.89 11.68 15.52
N ALA A 33 -3.72 10.67 15.23
CA ALA A 33 -4.77 10.74 14.20
C ALA A 33 -5.76 11.92 14.34
N THR A 34 -5.86 12.51 15.53
CA THR A 34 -6.66 13.72 15.76
C THR A 34 -6.10 14.99 15.10
N ALA A 35 -4.83 14.97 14.70
CA ALA A 35 -4.12 16.10 14.08
C ALA A 35 -3.90 15.96 12.57
N PHE A 36 -4.43 14.90 11.94
CA PHE A 36 -4.32 14.72 10.50
C PHE A 36 -5.07 15.82 9.73
N SER A 37 -4.49 16.23 8.61
CA SER A 37 -4.96 17.31 7.74
C SER A 37 -6.41 17.11 7.27
N ASP A 38 -6.71 15.95 6.66
CA ASP A 38 -8.05 15.52 6.29
C ASP A 38 -8.18 14.00 6.38
N THR A 39 -9.21 13.53 7.08
CA THR A 39 -9.60 12.12 7.16
C THR A 39 -11.09 11.93 6.93
N GLY A 40 -11.82 12.97 6.53
CA GLY A 40 -13.27 12.99 6.44
C GLY A 40 -13.92 13.86 7.51
N VAL A 41 -15.24 14.06 7.36
CA VAL A 41 -15.98 15.12 8.05
C VAL A 41 -16.42 14.71 9.45
N ASN A 42 -16.85 13.47 9.63
CA ASN A 42 -17.38 12.96 10.90
C ASN A 42 -16.53 11.79 11.44
N THR A 43 -16.69 11.45 12.71
CA THR A 43 -15.90 10.39 13.39
C THR A 43 -16.00 9.03 12.70
N TRP A 44 -17.17 8.68 12.16
CA TRP A 44 -17.39 7.41 11.48
C TRP A 44 -16.61 7.34 10.16
N ASP A 45 -16.72 8.38 9.34
CA ASP A 45 -16.00 8.51 8.08
C ASP A 45 -14.48 8.47 8.33
N LYS A 46 -14.00 9.17 9.35
CA LYS A 46 -12.60 9.16 9.76
C LYS A 46 -12.11 7.74 10.08
N GLN A 47 -12.81 7.03 10.95
CA GLN A 47 -12.41 5.67 11.30
C GLN A 47 -12.47 4.73 10.08
N ALA A 48 -13.52 4.81 9.27
CA ALA A 48 -13.68 3.98 8.07
C ALA A 48 -12.57 4.23 7.04
N ASN A 49 -12.14 5.48 6.88
CA ASN A 49 -11.06 5.86 5.98
C ASN A 49 -9.70 5.34 6.47
N LEU A 50 -9.39 5.51 7.75
CA LEU A 50 -8.16 4.98 8.34
C LEU A 50 -8.12 3.44 8.27
N ASP A 51 -9.24 2.78 8.57
CA ASP A 51 -9.35 1.32 8.42
C ASP A 51 -9.13 0.88 6.98
N THR A 52 -9.63 1.64 6.01
CA THR A 52 -9.46 1.36 4.58
C THR A 52 -7.99 1.49 4.17
N ILE A 53 -7.30 2.54 4.63
CA ILE A 53 -5.86 2.73 4.40
C ILE A 53 -5.06 1.56 4.99
N ALA A 54 -5.33 1.20 6.24
CA ALA A 54 -4.61 0.12 6.92
C ALA A 54 -4.80 -1.23 6.21
N LYS A 55 -6.04 -1.57 5.86
CA LYS A 55 -6.36 -2.80 5.11
C LYS A 55 -5.70 -2.81 3.74
N HIS A 56 -5.66 -1.67 3.06
CA HIS A 56 -5.02 -1.56 1.76
C HIS A 56 -3.52 -1.84 1.85
N LEU A 57 -2.82 -1.18 2.77
CA LEU A 57 -1.40 -1.42 3.05
C LEU A 57 -1.12 -2.89 3.41
N GLN A 58 -1.95 -3.49 4.28
CA GLN A 58 -1.86 -4.91 4.62
C GLN A 58 -2.01 -5.82 3.40
N SER A 59 -2.93 -5.50 2.49
CA SER A 59 -3.11 -6.27 1.26
C SER A 59 -1.91 -6.17 0.32
N LEU A 60 -1.22 -5.02 0.29
CA LEU A 60 0.03 -4.84 -0.46
C LEU A 60 1.15 -5.67 0.13
N GLY A 61 1.27 -5.70 1.46
CA GLY A 61 2.15 -6.61 2.18
C GLY A 61 1.98 -8.06 1.75
N GLN A 62 0.72 -8.53 1.83
CA GLN A 62 0.39 -9.90 1.46
C GLN A 62 0.71 -10.23 -0.01
N ARG A 63 0.64 -9.24 -0.90
CA ARG A 63 0.85 -9.42 -2.33
C ARG A 63 2.31 -9.37 -2.74
N TYR A 64 3.12 -8.54 -2.09
CA TYR A 64 4.42 -8.14 -2.60
C TYR A 64 5.61 -8.45 -1.67
N LEU A 65 5.39 -8.59 -0.36
CA LEU A 65 6.47 -8.84 0.59
C LEU A 65 6.75 -10.34 0.76
N GLY A 66 8.02 -10.68 1.00
CA GLY A 66 8.44 -12.02 1.38
C GLY A 66 7.90 -12.43 2.75
N GLY A 67 7.72 -13.74 2.98
CA GLY A 67 7.09 -14.25 4.20
C GLY A 67 7.83 -14.04 5.51
N ASP A 68 9.13 -13.77 5.43
CA ASP A 68 9.98 -13.40 6.55
C ASP A 68 10.04 -11.88 6.76
N GLN A 69 9.40 -11.10 5.89
CA GLN A 69 9.41 -9.65 5.91
C GLN A 69 8.22 -9.09 6.69
N VAL A 70 8.52 -8.08 7.51
CA VAL A 70 7.53 -7.28 8.23
C VAL A 70 7.79 -5.81 7.94
N LEU A 71 6.82 -5.14 7.34
CA LEU A 71 6.85 -3.69 7.15
C LEU A 71 6.08 -3.02 8.29
N LYS A 72 6.74 -2.12 9.03
CA LYS A 72 6.08 -1.22 9.98
C LYS A 72 5.86 0.13 9.30
N VAL A 73 4.66 0.67 9.40
CA VAL A 73 4.28 1.98 8.84
C VAL A 73 3.62 2.81 9.93
N ASP A 74 4.31 3.85 10.35
CA ASP A 74 3.74 4.97 11.12
C ASP A 74 3.19 6.00 10.12
N VAL A 75 1.87 6.17 10.12
CA VAL A 75 1.20 7.24 9.38
C VAL A 75 1.21 8.49 10.25
N LEU A 76 1.91 9.53 9.80
CA LEU A 76 2.15 10.78 10.53
C LEU A 76 1.18 11.89 10.12
N ASP A 77 0.69 11.86 8.89
CA ASP A 77 -0.33 12.78 8.39
C ASP A 77 -1.11 12.14 7.25
N VAL A 78 -2.39 12.48 7.15
CA VAL A 78 -3.28 12.08 6.05
C VAL A 78 -4.02 13.32 5.58
N ASP A 79 -3.99 13.55 4.27
CA ASP A 79 -4.77 14.56 3.57
C ASP A 79 -5.43 13.86 2.38
N LEU A 80 -6.74 13.60 2.51
CA LEU A 80 -7.50 12.89 1.48
C LEU A 80 -7.72 13.77 0.27
N ALA A 81 -7.78 13.16 -0.91
CA ALA A 81 -8.24 13.83 -2.10
C ALA A 81 -9.66 14.35 -1.89
N GLY A 82 -9.89 15.60 -2.31
CA GLY A 82 -11.20 16.21 -2.25
C GLY A 82 -12.16 15.49 -3.21
N GLU A 83 -13.00 14.61 -2.69
CA GLU A 83 -14.10 14.06 -3.49
C GLU A 83 -15.13 15.16 -3.73
N ASN A 84 -15.21 15.62 -4.99
CA ASN A 84 -16.33 16.38 -5.53
C ASN A 84 -17.63 15.57 -5.30
N ARG A 85 -18.25 15.72 -4.13
CA ARG A 85 -19.56 15.16 -3.82
C ARG A 85 -20.57 15.86 -4.71
N ILE A 86 -20.72 15.36 -5.94
CA ILE A 86 -21.81 15.65 -6.89
C ILE A 86 -22.20 17.14 -6.87
N SER A 87 -21.53 17.94 -7.70
CA SER A 87 -21.99 19.30 -8.02
C SER A 87 -23.35 19.23 -8.72
N ARG A 88 -24.42 19.06 -7.95
CA ARG A 88 -25.83 19.16 -8.38
C ARG A 88 -26.38 20.56 -8.17
N ARG A 89 -25.59 21.50 -7.65
CA ARG A 89 -26.02 22.88 -7.46
C ARG A 89 -24.94 23.87 -7.85
N ARG A 90 -25.18 24.45 -9.03
CA ARG A 90 -24.80 25.81 -9.47
C ARG A 90 -23.34 25.93 -9.91
N GLY A 91 -23.17 26.12 -11.22
CA GLY A 91 -21.91 26.42 -11.90
C GLY A 91 -21.35 27.79 -11.56
N ASN A 92 -20.97 27.99 -10.30
CA ASN A 92 -19.96 28.94 -9.84
C ASN A 92 -19.54 28.47 -8.44
N GLU A 93 -18.87 27.31 -8.38
CA GLU A 93 -17.98 27.05 -7.25
C GLU A 93 -16.83 28.03 -7.40
N LEU A 94 -16.93 29.16 -6.70
CA LEU A 94 -15.74 29.81 -6.20
C LEU A 94 -14.87 28.69 -5.64
N ARG A 95 -13.75 28.40 -6.31
CA ARG A 95 -12.58 27.78 -5.70
C ARG A 95 -12.30 28.61 -4.46
N ILE A 96 -12.89 28.24 -3.33
CA ILE A 96 -12.65 28.92 -2.08
C ILE A 96 -11.18 28.67 -1.83
N ALA A 97 -10.40 29.73 -1.95
CA ALA A 97 -8.99 29.79 -1.69
C ALA A 97 -8.71 29.40 -0.22
N ARG A 98 -8.79 28.10 0.08
CA ARG A 98 -8.13 27.47 1.22
C ARG A 98 -6.69 27.09 0.89
N GLY A 99 -6.14 27.54 -0.25
CA GLY A 99 -4.71 27.46 -0.57
C GLY A 99 -4.10 26.05 -0.62
N GLY A 100 -4.89 24.99 -0.52
CA GLY A 100 -4.47 23.59 -0.63
C GLY A 100 -4.74 23.06 -2.03
N ALA A 101 -4.00 22.04 -2.41
CA ALA A 101 -4.25 21.30 -3.63
C ALA A 101 -4.94 19.99 -3.30
N ASP A 102 -6.02 19.67 -4.02
CA ASP A 102 -6.95 18.57 -3.71
C ASP A 102 -6.41 17.17 -4.05
N TRP A 103 -5.10 17.00 -4.16
CA TRP A 103 -4.49 15.70 -4.42
C TRP A 103 -4.34 14.90 -3.12
N PRO A 104 -4.39 13.57 -3.18
CA PRO A 104 -4.11 12.76 -2.00
C PRO A 104 -2.66 13.00 -1.56
N ARG A 105 -2.44 13.10 -0.25
CA ARG A 105 -1.12 13.24 0.36
C ARG A 105 -1.08 12.49 1.69
N MET A 106 0.04 11.82 1.98
CA MET A 106 0.29 11.23 3.29
C MET A 106 1.76 11.42 3.69
N THR A 107 2.01 11.60 4.98
CA THR A 107 3.36 11.57 5.53
C THR A 107 3.55 10.25 6.27
N LEU A 108 4.55 9.48 5.88
CA LEU A 108 4.79 8.13 6.38
C LEU A 108 6.20 8.01 6.93
N ARG A 109 6.35 7.31 8.05
CA ARG A 109 7.62 6.77 8.52
C ARG A 109 7.53 5.26 8.52
N TYR A 110 8.56 4.58 8.04
CA TYR A 110 8.51 3.13 7.87
C TYR A 110 9.84 2.42 8.12
N SER A 111 9.74 1.14 8.46
CA SER A 111 10.87 0.21 8.50
C SER A 111 10.44 -1.15 7.95
N LEU A 112 11.18 -1.66 6.97
CA LEU A 112 11.10 -3.03 6.49
C LEU A 112 12.14 -3.87 7.25
N GLU A 113 11.67 -4.91 7.91
CA GLU A 113 12.49 -5.81 8.72
C GLU A 113 12.39 -7.24 8.17
N ALA A 114 13.48 -7.99 8.23
CA ALA A 114 13.49 -9.43 7.98
C ALA A 114 14.49 -10.11 8.91
N ASN A 115 14.13 -11.26 9.48
CA ASN A 115 15.00 -12.05 10.35
C ASN A 115 15.66 -11.24 11.49
N GLY A 116 14.94 -10.25 12.02
CA GLY A 116 15.42 -9.37 13.11
C GLY A 116 16.36 -8.24 12.70
N ALA A 117 16.63 -8.07 11.39
CA ALA A 117 17.42 -6.97 10.85
C ALA A 117 16.54 -5.98 10.08
N VAL A 118 16.86 -4.68 10.18
CA VAL A 118 16.23 -3.63 9.36
C VAL A 118 16.88 -3.66 7.98
N LEU A 119 16.09 -3.93 6.94
CA LEU A 119 16.53 -3.95 5.55
C LEU A 119 16.46 -2.55 4.92
N GLN A 120 15.41 -1.79 5.24
CA GLN A 120 15.17 -0.45 4.72
C GLN A 120 14.34 0.34 5.72
N SER A 121 14.57 1.66 5.83
CA SER A 121 13.74 2.56 6.62
C SER A 121 13.76 3.96 6.05
N GLY A 122 12.72 4.74 6.29
CA GLY A 122 12.64 6.12 5.84
C GLY A 122 11.48 6.87 6.45
N GLU A 123 11.46 8.17 6.21
CA GLU A 123 10.32 9.05 6.44
C GLU A 123 10.15 9.91 5.19
N GLU A 124 8.95 9.92 4.59
CA GLU A 124 8.68 10.68 3.38
C GLU A 124 7.23 11.14 3.30
N THR A 125 7.00 12.22 2.57
CA THR A 125 5.67 12.61 2.13
C THR A 125 5.42 12.04 0.74
N ILE A 126 4.38 11.24 0.62
CA ILE A 126 3.84 10.79 -0.66
C ILE A 126 2.67 11.67 -1.09
N LYS A 127 2.57 11.92 -2.39
CA LYS A 127 1.50 12.69 -3.01
C LYS A 127 1.32 12.26 -4.46
N ASP A 128 0.10 12.35 -4.96
CA ASP A 128 -0.21 12.07 -6.35
C ASP A 128 -0.84 13.31 -7.00
N MET A 129 0.00 14.21 -7.50
CA MET A 129 -0.48 15.45 -8.13
C MET A 129 -1.22 15.19 -9.45
N ASP A 130 -1.07 14.01 -10.05
CA ASP A 130 -1.68 13.63 -11.32
C ASP A 130 -2.89 12.69 -11.14
N TYR A 131 -3.44 12.63 -9.92
CA TYR A 131 -4.42 11.62 -9.49
C TYR A 131 -5.69 11.48 -10.35
N LEU A 132 -6.03 12.51 -11.14
CA LEU A 132 -7.19 12.55 -12.04
C LEU A 132 -6.89 12.03 -13.44
N HIS A 133 -5.62 11.98 -13.87
CA HIS A 133 -5.23 11.59 -15.22
C HIS A 133 -4.73 10.14 -15.31
N HIS A 134 -4.61 9.44 -14.17
CA HIS A 134 -4.29 8.01 -14.19
C HIS A 134 -5.36 7.20 -14.91
N VAL A 135 -4.91 6.12 -15.55
CA VAL A 135 -5.82 5.06 -15.99
C VAL A 135 -6.45 4.45 -14.74
N ALA A 136 -7.78 4.48 -14.67
CA ALA A 136 -8.52 4.07 -13.48
C ALA A 136 -8.28 2.58 -13.16
N LYS A 137 -7.52 2.31 -12.09
CA LYS A 137 -7.28 0.97 -11.54
C LYS A 137 -8.41 0.51 -10.62
N TYR A 138 -9.04 1.47 -9.94
CA TYR A 138 -10.13 1.27 -9.00
C TYR A 138 -11.43 1.83 -9.57
N GLY A 139 -12.55 1.17 -9.27
CA GLY A 139 -13.87 1.60 -9.72
C GLY A 139 -14.28 2.95 -9.12
N SER A 140 -15.23 3.63 -9.74
CA SER A 140 -15.72 4.93 -9.25
C SER A 140 -16.46 4.88 -7.92
N SER A 141 -16.89 3.70 -7.49
CA SER A 141 -17.52 3.47 -6.18
C SER A 141 -16.55 2.94 -5.13
N ASP A 142 -15.27 2.77 -5.48
CA ASP A 142 -14.27 2.25 -4.55
C ASP A 142 -13.84 3.37 -3.59
N PRO A 143 -14.02 3.22 -2.28
CA PRO A 143 -13.63 4.23 -1.31
C PRO A 143 -12.11 4.45 -1.35
N LEU A 144 -11.71 5.72 -1.30
CA LEU A 144 -10.32 6.15 -1.29
C LEU A 144 -9.51 5.66 -2.51
N ARG A 145 -10.15 5.57 -3.68
CA ARG A 145 -9.51 5.05 -4.90
C ARG A 145 -8.22 5.78 -5.29
N HIS A 146 -8.13 7.08 -5.00
CA HIS A 146 -6.98 7.90 -5.36
C HIS A 146 -5.83 7.70 -4.37
N GLU A 147 -6.14 7.61 -3.08
CA GLU A 147 -5.17 7.26 -2.03
C GLU A 147 -4.63 5.85 -2.23
N LYS A 148 -5.49 4.89 -2.60
CA LYS A 148 -5.08 3.51 -2.89
C LYS A 148 -4.12 3.44 -4.06
N GLN A 149 -4.39 4.18 -5.13
CA GLN A 149 -3.49 4.27 -6.28
C GLN A 149 -2.13 4.87 -5.86
N MET A 150 -2.13 6.01 -5.15
CA MET A 150 -0.91 6.62 -4.62
C MET A 150 -0.11 5.67 -3.72
N LEU A 151 -0.79 4.95 -2.82
CA LEU A 151 -0.16 3.95 -1.94
C LEU A 151 0.39 2.76 -2.72
N ASP A 152 -0.28 2.31 -3.79
CA ASP A 152 0.23 1.25 -4.65
C ASP A 152 1.55 1.64 -5.30
N ASP A 153 1.61 2.85 -5.83
CA ASP A 153 2.77 3.35 -6.57
C ASP A 153 3.94 3.57 -5.62
N TRP A 154 3.70 4.20 -4.47
CA TRP A 154 4.72 4.31 -3.42
C TRP A 154 5.23 2.95 -2.95
N PHE A 155 4.33 2.01 -2.63
CA PHE A 155 4.70 0.72 -2.08
C PHE A 155 5.56 -0.08 -3.08
N LYS A 156 5.16 -0.09 -4.35
CA LYS A 156 5.93 -0.74 -5.41
C LYS A 156 7.29 -0.08 -5.60
N ALA A 157 7.33 1.25 -5.71
CA ALA A 157 8.58 1.97 -5.84
C ALA A 157 9.55 1.63 -4.71
N ARG A 158 9.09 1.58 -3.46
CA ARG A 158 9.97 1.34 -2.29
C ARG A 158 10.33 -0.11 -2.03
N PHE A 159 9.39 -1.04 -2.18
CA PHE A 159 9.56 -2.42 -1.66
C PHE A 159 9.57 -3.49 -2.76
N VAL A 160 9.23 -3.14 -4.00
CA VAL A 160 9.33 -4.05 -5.15
C VAL A 160 10.49 -3.63 -6.05
N GLU A 161 10.55 -2.35 -6.38
CA GLU A 161 11.54 -1.76 -7.28
C GLU A 161 12.77 -1.22 -6.54
N HIS A 162 12.71 -1.11 -5.21
CA HIS A 162 13.81 -0.66 -4.34
C HIS A 162 14.35 0.73 -4.70
N GLN A 163 13.47 1.62 -5.17
CA GLN A 163 13.80 3.00 -5.44
C GLN A 163 13.99 3.78 -4.13
N PRO A 164 15.00 4.67 -4.04
CA PRO A 164 15.20 5.49 -2.86
C PRO A 164 14.03 6.46 -2.64
N ALA A 165 13.82 6.90 -1.39
CA ALA A 165 12.88 7.96 -1.06
C ALA A 165 13.19 9.23 -1.87
N GLU A 166 12.15 9.89 -2.38
CA GLU A 166 12.28 11.18 -3.05
C GLU A 166 12.66 12.25 -2.00
N LYS A 167 13.65 13.08 -2.33
CA LYS A 167 14.21 14.10 -1.42
C LYS A 167 13.40 15.37 -1.37
#